data_AF-A0A8R7NYH9-F1
#
_entry.id   AF-A0A8R7NYH9-F1
#
_cell.length_a   1.000
_cell.length_b   1.000
_cell.length_c   1.000
_cell.angle_alpha   90.00
_cell.angle_beta   90.00
_cell.angle_gamma   90.00
#
_symmetry.space_group_name_H-M   'P 1'
#
loop_
_entity.id
_entity.type
_entity.pdbx_description
1 polymer ?
#
loop_
_entity_poly.entity_id
_entity_poly.type
_entity_poly.pdbx_seq_one_letter_code
_entity_poly.pdbx_strand_id
1 'polypeptide(L)'
;MTTYRVCCFLRRFRPASNEPSEAIGDVFEAYAGADGGSGALGEEALRRFLREVQGEAGDDDVEAAAREVLAFAAEHRLLKKGGGLTVEGFHRWLCSDANAALNPRRGVHDDMGLPLSHYFIYTGHNSYLTGNQLSSGCSEAPIAKALRDGVRVIELDLWPNAAKDDVEVLHGRYQLHA
;
A
#
# COMPACT_ATOMS: atom_id res chain seq x y z
N MET A 1 -26.02 -8.60 4.11
CA MET A 1 -25.95 -7.20 4.59
C MET A 1 -25.48 -7.21 6.02
N THR A 2 -24.32 -6.61 6.31
CA THR A 2 -23.77 -6.58 7.67
C THR A 2 -24.18 -5.26 8.33
N THR A 3 -24.78 -5.35 9.52
CA THR A 3 -25.24 -4.19 10.29
C THR A 3 -24.28 -3.96 11.43
N TYR A 4 -23.70 -2.76 11.51
CA TYR A 4 -22.82 -2.36 12.60
C TYR A 4 -23.51 -1.26 13.41
N ARG A 5 -23.47 -1.40 14.73
CA ARG A 5 -24.00 -0.39 15.65
C ARG A 5 -22.89 0.60 15.96
N VAL A 6 -23.02 1.84 15.47
CA VAL A 6 -22.11 2.94 15.80
C VAL A 6 -22.90 3.90 16.69
N CYS A 7 -22.62 3.84 17.99
CA CYS A 7 -23.37 4.55 19.03
C CYS A 7 -24.87 4.17 19.02
N CYS A 8 -25.77 5.16 18.89
CA CYS A 8 -27.22 4.99 18.84
C CYS A 8 -27.77 4.69 17.43
N PHE A 9 -26.91 4.68 16.40
CA PHE A 9 -27.33 4.48 15.02
C PHE A 9 -26.89 3.11 14.50
N LEU A 10 -27.79 2.45 13.77
CA LEU A 10 -27.47 1.25 13.00
C LEU A 10 -26.99 1.68 11.62
N ARG A 11 -25.70 1.51 11.36
CA ARG A 11 -25.13 1.76 10.03
C ARG A 11 -25.16 0.44 9.26
N ARG A 12 -25.96 0.43 8.19
CA ARG A 12 -25.99 -0.67 7.21
C ARG A 12 -24.86 -0.46 6.22
N PHE A 13 -23.85 -1.32 6.28
CA PHE A 13 -22.93 -1.44 5.16
C PHE A 13 -23.50 -2.50 4.22
N ARG A 14 -23.70 -2.12 2.96
CA ARG A 14 -23.82 -3.13 1.91
C ARG A 14 -22.52 -3.94 1.97
N PRO A 15 -22.58 -5.28 1.89
CA PRO A 15 -21.36 -6.05 1.64
C PRO A 15 -20.68 -5.42 0.43
N ALA A 16 -19.35 -5.36 0.42
CA ALA A 16 -18.63 -5.06 -0.81
C ALA A 16 -19.15 -6.05 -1.86
N SER A 17 -19.89 -5.55 -2.85
CA SER A 17 -20.31 -6.38 -3.97
C SER A 17 -19.05 -6.64 -4.79
N ASN A 18 -18.80 -7.89 -5.13
CA ASN A 18 -17.78 -8.22 -6.13
C ASN A 18 -18.27 -7.90 -7.55
N GLU A 19 -19.48 -7.35 -7.68
CA GLU A 19 -20.02 -6.85 -8.93
C GLU A 19 -19.29 -5.58 -9.36
N PRO A 20 -18.90 -5.47 -10.64
CA PRO A 20 -18.32 -4.24 -11.18
C PRO A 20 -19.26 -3.06 -10.97
N SER A 21 -18.71 -1.92 -10.54
CA SER A 21 -19.47 -0.66 -10.57
C SER A 21 -19.82 -0.26 -12.01
N GLU A 22 -20.87 0.55 -12.21
CA GLU A 22 -21.26 1.06 -13.53
C GLU A 22 -20.06 1.72 -14.25
N ALA A 23 -19.28 2.54 -13.54
CA ALA A 23 -18.09 3.18 -14.09
C ALA A 23 -17.04 2.18 -14.62
N ILE A 24 -16.87 1.02 -13.96
CA ILE A 24 -15.96 -0.03 -14.41
C ILE A 24 -16.55 -0.76 -15.63
N GLY A 25 -17.87 -0.96 -15.65
CA GLY A 25 -18.58 -1.47 -16.81
C GLY A 25 -18.43 -0.56 -18.03
N ASP A 26 -18.58 0.76 -17.86
CA ASP A 26 -18.45 1.75 -18.93
C ASP A 26 -17.03 1.74 -19.53
N VAL A 27 -16.00 1.68 -18.67
CA VAL A 27 -14.61 1.53 -19.12
C VAL A 27 -14.42 0.22 -19.86
N PHE A 28 -14.93 -0.90 -19.34
CA PHE A 28 -14.81 -2.20 -20.01
C PHE A 28 -15.44 -2.17 -21.40
N GLU A 29 -16.68 -1.68 -21.52
CA GLU A 29 -17.40 -1.62 -22.80
C GLU A 29 -16.76 -0.68 -23.81
N ALA A 30 -16.17 0.44 -23.35
CA ALA A 30 -15.45 1.36 -24.23
C ALA A 30 -14.28 0.68 -24.96
N TYR A 31 -13.64 -0.31 -24.33
CA TYR A 31 -12.52 -1.04 -24.94
C TYR A 31 -12.97 -2.36 -25.61
N ALA A 32 -13.86 -3.12 -24.98
CA ALA A 32 -14.35 -4.40 -25.50
C ALA A 32 -15.32 -4.24 -26.69
N GLY A 33 -16.11 -3.17 -26.73
CA GLY A 33 -17.09 -2.90 -27.78
C GLY A 33 -16.46 -2.58 -29.14
N ALA A 34 -15.24 -2.04 -29.15
CA ALA A 34 -14.50 -1.72 -30.38
C ALA A 34 -14.11 -2.97 -31.19
N ASP A 35 -14.02 -4.13 -30.55
CA ASP A 35 -13.58 -5.41 -31.17
C ASP A 35 -14.76 -6.31 -31.60
N GLY A 36 -15.93 -5.73 -31.87
CA GLY A 36 -17.06 -6.45 -32.46
C GLY A 36 -17.97 -7.17 -31.46
N GLY A 37 -18.05 -6.70 -30.21
CA GLY A 37 -19.10 -7.12 -29.27
C GLY A 37 -18.95 -8.54 -28.72
N SER A 38 -17.71 -9.04 -28.60
CA SER A 38 -17.46 -10.40 -28.11
C SER A 38 -17.85 -10.61 -26.63
N GLY A 39 -18.16 -9.55 -25.88
CA GLY A 39 -18.41 -9.60 -24.43
C GLY A 39 -17.17 -9.98 -23.61
N ALA A 40 -15.99 -9.83 -24.20
CA ALA A 40 -14.69 -10.02 -23.58
C ALA A 40 -13.70 -8.99 -24.15
N LEU A 41 -12.74 -8.56 -23.34
CA LEU A 41 -11.67 -7.69 -23.74
C LEU A 41 -10.57 -8.53 -24.41
N GLY A 42 -10.37 -8.31 -25.72
CA GLY A 42 -9.33 -8.97 -26.50
C GLY A 42 -7.93 -8.46 -26.15
N GLU A 43 -6.90 -9.15 -26.65
CA GLU A 43 -5.50 -8.79 -26.35
C GLU A 43 -5.14 -7.39 -26.85
N GLU A 44 -5.56 -7.01 -28.05
CA GLU A 44 -5.28 -5.68 -28.59
C GLU A 44 -6.02 -4.57 -27.84
N ALA A 45 -7.29 -4.78 -27.51
CA ALA A 45 -8.06 -3.85 -26.67
C ALA A 45 -7.48 -3.74 -25.25
N LEU A 46 -6.96 -4.83 -24.68
CA LEU A 46 -6.25 -4.82 -23.40
C LEU A 46 -4.97 -3.98 -23.48
N ARG A 47 -4.14 -4.17 -24.52
CA ARG A 47 -2.93 -3.35 -24.73
C ARG A 47 -3.26 -1.87 -24.89
N ARG A 48 -4.35 -1.54 -25.61
CA ARG A 48 -4.84 -0.17 -25.73
C ARG A 48 -5.24 0.40 -24.35
N PHE A 49 -5.98 -0.36 -23.55
CA PHE A 49 -6.35 0.03 -22.19
C PHE A 49 -5.13 0.26 -21.29
N LEU A 50 -4.12 -0.60 -21.35
CA LEU A 50 -2.88 -0.47 -20.57
C LEU A 50 -2.12 0.81 -20.93
N ARG A 51 -2.05 1.16 -22.23
CA ARG A 51 -1.43 2.41 -22.67
C ARG A 51 -2.24 3.65 -22.26
N GLU A 52 -3.53 3.67 -22.58
CA GLU A 52 -4.36 4.88 -22.49
C GLU A 52 -4.84 5.16 -21.06
N VAL A 53 -5.02 4.13 -20.22
CA VAL A 53 -5.59 4.26 -18.87
C VAL A 53 -4.58 3.95 -17.78
N GLN A 54 -3.83 2.85 -17.88
CA GLN A 54 -2.84 2.50 -16.85
C GLN A 54 -1.52 3.29 -17.00
N GLY A 55 -1.26 3.83 -18.19
CA GLY A 55 -0.07 4.64 -18.45
C GLY A 55 1.20 3.81 -18.65
N GLU A 56 1.07 2.54 -19.04
CA GLU A 56 2.21 1.68 -19.36
C GLU A 56 2.96 2.26 -20.57
N ALA A 57 4.27 2.48 -20.43
CA ALA A 57 5.08 3.24 -21.36
C ALA A 57 5.96 2.34 -22.24
N GLY A 58 5.84 2.46 -23.56
CA GLY A 58 6.62 1.64 -24.48
C GLY A 58 6.03 0.24 -24.69
N ASP A 59 6.39 -0.39 -25.81
CA ASP A 59 5.73 -1.63 -26.22
C ASP A 59 6.11 -2.82 -25.33
N ASP A 60 7.36 -2.91 -24.88
CA ASP A 60 7.81 -4.01 -24.02
C ASP A 60 7.09 -4.03 -22.66
N ASP A 61 6.87 -2.87 -22.04
CA ASP A 61 6.17 -2.74 -20.76
C ASP A 61 4.68 -3.09 -20.91
N VAL A 62 4.05 -2.64 -22.01
CA VAL A 62 2.66 -2.97 -22.34
C VAL A 62 2.49 -4.48 -22.55
N GLU A 63 3.41 -5.13 -23.27
CA GLU A 63 3.37 -6.59 -23.48
C GLU A 63 3.62 -7.37 -22.18
N ALA A 64 4.52 -6.89 -21.32
CA ALA A 64 4.75 -7.48 -20.01
C ALA A 64 3.50 -7.37 -19.13
N ALA A 65 2.91 -6.18 -19.03
CA ALA A 65 1.69 -5.94 -18.27
C ALA A 65 0.51 -6.77 -18.80
N ALA A 66 0.30 -6.82 -20.12
CA ALA A 66 -0.76 -7.64 -20.72
C ALA A 66 -0.61 -9.13 -20.37
N ARG A 67 0.61 -9.64 -20.40
CA ARG A 67 0.91 -11.02 -19.99
C ARG A 67 0.58 -11.27 -18.52
N GLU A 68 0.88 -10.32 -17.64
CA GLU A 68 0.55 -10.42 -16.22
C GLU A 68 -0.97 -10.43 -15.98
N VAL A 69 -1.72 -9.54 -16.66
CA VAL A 69 -3.19 -9.51 -16.57
C VAL A 69 -3.79 -10.84 -17.04
N LEU A 70 -3.34 -11.35 -18.18
CA LEU A 70 -3.84 -12.61 -18.74
C LEU A 70 -3.47 -13.82 -17.87
N ALA A 71 -2.27 -13.83 -17.28
CA ALA A 71 -1.85 -14.86 -16.34
C ALA A 71 -2.72 -14.87 -15.07
N PHE A 72 -2.95 -13.69 -14.48
CA PHE A 72 -3.88 -13.52 -13.35
C PHE A 72 -5.27 -14.04 -13.70
N ALA A 73 -5.81 -13.64 -14.85
CA ALA A 73 -7.14 -14.06 -15.27
C ALA A 73 -7.24 -15.55 -15.55
N ALA A 74 -6.21 -16.17 -16.13
CA ALA A 74 -6.15 -17.60 -16.37
C ALA A 74 -6.15 -18.41 -15.07
N GLU A 75 -5.31 -18.03 -14.10
CA GLU A 75 -5.24 -18.67 -12.78
C GLU A 75 -6.60 -18.66 -12.07
N HIS A 76 -7.33 -17.55 -12.21
CA HIS A 76 -8.62 -17.35 -11.57
C HIS A 76 -9.83 -17.79 -12.42
N ARG A 77 -9.60 -18.36 -13.62
CA ARG A 77 -10.63 -18.80 -14.57
C ARG A 77 -11.57 -17.69 -15.03
N LEU A 78 -11.02 -16.50 -15.25
CA LEU A 78 -11.73 -15.28 -15.63
C LEU A 78 -11.57 -14.94 -17.13
N LEU A 79 -11.16 -15.93 -17.94
CA LEU A 79 -11.05 -15.81 -19.38
C LEU A 79 -12.26 -16.45 -20.08
N LYS A 80 -12.74 -15.82 -21.14
CA LYS A 80 -13.75 -16.40 -22.03
C LYS A 80 -13.12 -17.45 -22.95
N LYS A 81 -13.96 -18.36 -23.48
CA LYS A 81 -13.55 -19.29 -24.55
C LYS A 81 -13.04 -18.48 -25.75
N GLY A 82 -11.74 -18.56 -26.03
CA GLY A 82 -11.05 -17.70 -27.00
C GLY A 82 -9.98 -16.77 -26.41
N GLY A 83 -9.82 -16.74 -25.08
CA GLY A 83 -8.68 -16.08 -24.41
C GLY A 83 -8.91 -14.62 -23.98
N GLY A 84 -10.06 -14.03 -24.30
CA GLY A 84 -10.38 -12.65 -23.87
C GLY A 84 -10.75 -12.55 -22.39
N LEU A 85 -10.42 -11.41 -21.78
CA LEU A 85 -10.70 -11.11 -20.37
C LEU A 85 -12.19 -10.76 -20.18
N THR A 86 -12.87 -11.41 -19.25
CA THR A 86 -14.29 -11.08 -18.95
C THR A 86 -14.39 -9.78 -18.15
N VAL A 87 -15.58 -9.17 -18.10
CA VAL A 87 -15.83 -7.99 -17.25
C VAL A 87 -15.56 -8.28 -15.77
N GLU A 88 -15.87 -9.49 -15.31
CA GLU A 88 -15.52 -9.95 -13.96
C GLU A 88 -14.00 -10.05 -13.79
N GLY A 89 -13.30 -10.59 -14.80
CA GLY A 89 -11.84 -10.64 -14.86
C GLY A 89 -11.19 -9.28 -14.74
N PHE A 90 -11.67 -8.33 -15.54
CA PHE A 90 -11.22 -6.95 -15.54
C PHE A 90 -11.43 -6.28 -14.18
N HIS A 91 -12.63 -6.37 -13.61
CA HIS A 91 -12.92 -5.83 -12.28
C HIS A 91 -12.04 -6.44 -11.19
N ARG A 92 -11.89 -7.78 -11.17
CA ARG A 92 -11.10 -8.47 -10.16
C ARG A 92 -9.62 -8.15 -10.28
N TRP A 93 -9.09 -8.00 -11.50
CA TRP A 93 -7.71 -7.61 -11.72
C TRP A 93 -7.46 -6.16 -11.27
N LEU A 94 -8.32 -5.20 -11.64
CA LEU A 94 -8.22 -3.81 -11.20
C LEU A 94 -8.15 -3.66 -9.67
N CYS A 95 -8.88 -4.51 -8.96
CA CYS A 95 -8.95 -4.52 -7.49
C CYS A 95 -7.92 -5.44 -6.82
N SER A 96 -7.04 -6.08 -7.59
CA SER A 96 -6.02 -7.01 -7.08
C SER A 96 -4.68 -6.33 -6.83
N ASP A 97 -3.82 -6.99 -6.06
CA ASP A 97 -2.44 -6.54 -5.85
C ASP A 97 -1.60 -6.53 -7.14
N ALA A 98 -2.05 -7.23 -8.20
CA ALA A 98 -1.43 -7.18 -9.51
C ALA A 98 -1.64 -5.83 -10.23
N ASN A 99 -2.59 -5.01 -9.77
CA ASN A 99 -2.81 -3.65 -10.25
C ASN A 99 -2.75 -2.61 -9.11
N ALA A 100 -1.84 -2.82 -8.15
CA ALA A 100 -1.66 -1.89 -7.04
C ALA A 100 -1.26 -0.50 -7.56
N ALA A 101 -1.91 0.55 -7.05
CA ALA A 101 -1.63 1.95 -7.42
C ALA A 101 -0.17 2.37 -7.19
N LEU A 102 0.51 1.68 -6.25
CA LEU A 102 1.95 1.81 -6.04
C LEU A 102 2.59 0.48 -6.42
N ASN A 103 3.45 0.48 -7.44
CA ASN A 103 4.14 -0.73 -7.87
C ASN A 103 5.08 -1.22 -6.75
N PRO A 104 4.80 -2.38 -6.11
CA PRO A 104 5.61 -2.86 -5.00
C PRO A 104 7.00 -3.34 -5.45
N ARG A 105 7.20 -3.61 -6.74
CA ARG A 105 8.47 -4.07 -7.32
C ARG A 105 9.44 -2.93 -7.62
N ARG A 106 8.97 -1.67 -7.61
CA ARG A 106 9.79 -0.49 -7.94
C ARG A 106 11.03 -0.37 -7.04
N GLY A 107 10.95 -0.87 -5.80
CA GLY A 107 12.06 -0.86 -4.86
C GLY A 107 12.66 0.53 -4.65
N VAL A 108 13.94 0.57 -4.25
CA VAL A 108 14.72 1.82 -4.17
C VAL A 108 15.09 2.25 -5.58
N HIS A 109 14.65 3.43 -5.99
CA HIS A 109 14.80 3.95 -7.35
C HIS A 109 15.40 5.36 -7.39
N ASP A 110 15.56 6.00 -6.24
CA ASP A 110 16.32 7.26 -6.12
C ASP A 110 17.82 6.97 -6.20
N ASP A 111 18.62 7.96 -6.65
CA ASP A 111 20.08 7.87 -6.57
C ASP A 111 20.50 7.85 -5.09
N MET A 112 21.02 6.72 -4.61
CA MET A 112 21.48 6.53 -3.23
C MET A 112 22.98 6.85 -3.03
N GLY A 113 23.63 7.46 -4.02
CA GLY A 113 25.04 7.86 -3.97
C GLY A 113 25.29 9.30 -3.54
N LEU A 114 24.25 10.11 -3.32
CA LEU A 114 24.38 11.52 -2.94
C LEU A 114 24.69 11.67 -1.44
N PRO A 115 25.16 12.85 -0.98
CA PRO A 115 25.33 13.13 0.44
C PRO A 115 24.02 13.04 1.22
N LEU A 116 24.09 12.66 2.50
CA LEU A 116 22.91 12.45 3.35
C LEU A 116 21.98 13.68 3.43
N SER A 117 22.53 14.90 3.30
CA SER A 117 21.78 16.16 3.31
C SER A 117 20.83 16.35 2.13
N HIS A 118 20.89 15.51 1.10
CA HIS A 118 20.02 15.55 -0.07
C HIS A 118 18.73 14.73 0.10
N TYR A 119 18.59 13.99 1.20
CA TYR A 119 17.44 13.10 1.43
C TYR A 119 16.58 13.59 2.59
N PHE A 120 15.28 13.36 2.48
CA PHE A 120 14.41 13.36 3.65
C PHE A 120 14.63 12.08 4.44
N ILE A 121 14.87 12.21 5.74
CA ILE A 121 15.14 11.08 6.63
C ILE A 121 13.95 10.89 7.55
N TYR A 122 13.44 9.66 7.63
CA TYR A 122 12.41 9.32 8.59
C TYR A 122 13.03 9.15 9.99
N THR A 123 12.83 10.14 10.86
CA THR A 123 13.44 10.21 12.19
C THR A 123 12.41 10.03 13.31
N GLY A 124 12.79 9.36 14.39
CA GLY A 124 12.03 9.28 15.64
C GLY A 124 12.56 10.26 16.68
N HIS A 125 11.68 10.96 17.38
CA HIS A 125 12.00 11.84 18.50
C HIS A 125 11.58 11.17 19.81
N ASN A 126 12.45 11.17 20.82
CA ASN A 126 12.29 10.46 22.10
C ASN A 126 11.76 9.04 21.90
N SER A 127 12.48 8.26 21.07
CA SER A 127 12.01 6.95 20.54
C SER A 127 11.81 5.89 21.62
N TYR A 128 12.32 6.13 22.82
CA TYR A 128 12.21 5.28 23.99
C TYR A 128 10.90 5.49 24.77
N LEU A 129 10.13 6.56 24.51
CA LEU A 129 8.90 6.83 25.25
C LEU A 129 7.76 5.87 24.87
N THR A 130 7.08 5.33 25.89
CA THR A 130 5.91 4.46 25.72
C THR A 130 4.60 5.23 25.58
N GLY A 131 4.64 6.56 25.69
CA GLY A 131 3.47 7.43 25.61
C GLY A 131 3.84 8.91 25.54
N ASN A 132 3.30 9.72 26.46
CA ASN A 132 3.46 11.17 26.45
C ASN A 132 4.81 11.64 27.05
N GLN A 133 5.16 12.90 26.80
CA GLN A 133 6.42 13.55 27.20
C GLN A 133 6.51 13.93 28.70
N LEU A 134 5.49 13.66 29.52
CA LEU A 134 5.46 14.13 30.91
C LEU A 134 5.45 12.99 31.93
N SER A 135 4.65 11.96 31.67
CA SER A 135 4.32 10.94 32.69
C SER A 135 4.47 9.50 32.23
N SER A 136 4.81 9.27 30.96
CA SER A 136 4.95 7.90 30.43
C SER A 136 6.33 7.31 30.71
N GLY A 137 6.40 5.99 30.78
CA GLY A 137 7.65 5.27 30.99
C GLY A 137 8.51 5.19 29.73
N CYS A 138 9.74 4.71 29.91
CA CYS A 138 10.70 4.47 28.84
C CYS A 138 10.86 2.95 28.61
N SER A 139 11.01 2.51 27.37
CA SER A 139 11.28 1.13 27.00
C SER A 139 11.94 1.03 25.61
N GLU A 140 12.63 -0.07 25.37
CA GLU A 140 13.12 -0.54 24.09
C GLU A 140 12.01 -0.94 23.10
N ALA A 141 10.81 -1.27 23.59
CA ALA A 141 9.69 -1.71 22.73
C ALA A 141 9.27 -0.67 21.65
N PRO A 142 9.05 0.62 21.97
CA PRO A 142 8.77 1.64 20.96
C PRO A 142 9.94 1.86 19.99
N ILE A 143 11.19 1.71 20.43
CA ILE A 143 12.38 1.76 19.56
C ILE A 143 12.33 0.62 18.54
N ALA A 144 12.14 -0.61 19.01
CA ALA A 144 12.06 -1.79 18.15
C ALA A 144 10.91 -1.69 17.16
N LYS A 145 9.77 -1.10 17.57
CA LYS A 145 8.66 -0.82 16.67
C LYS A 145 9.04 0.22 15.60
N ALA A 146 9.62 1.36 16.01
CA ALA A 146 10.02 2.42 15.09
C ALA A 146 10.98 1.93 14.00
N LEU A 147 11.97 1.10 14.37
CA LEU A 147 12.92 0.52 13.43
C LEU A 147 12.24 -0.44 12.43
N ARG A 148 11.27 -1.24 12.87
CA ARG A 148 10.47 -2.11 11.98
C ARG A 148 9.57 -1.31 11.04
N ASP A 149 9.06 -0.18 11.50
CA ASP A 149 8.26 0.75 10.69
C ASP A 149 9.11 1.58 9.70
N GLY A 150 10.43 1.43 9.72
CA GLY A 150 11.34 2.05 8.76
C GLY A 150 12.04 3.34 9.22
N VAL A 151 11.93 3.72 10.48
CA VAL A 151 12.69 4.85 11.06
C VAL A 151 14.19 4.58 10.92
N ARG A 152 14.95 5.62 10.55
CA ARG A 152 16.40 5.57 10.30
C ARG A 152 17.25 6.28 11.35
N VAL A 153 16.63 7.13 12.16
CA VAL A 153 17.28 7.82 13.28
C VAL A 153 16.42 7.67 14.52
N ILE A 154 17.03 7.24 15.61
CA ILE A 154 16.40 7.18 16.93
C ILE A 154 17.12 8.13 17.88
N GLU A 155 16.39 8.64 18.86
CA GLU A 155 16.90 9.51 19.91
C GLU A 155 17.00 8.74 21.22
N LEU A 156 18.12 8.92 21.95
CA LEU A 156 18.40 8.31 23.24
C LEU A 156 18.94 9.37 24.20
N ASP A 157 18.15 9.72 25.21
CA ASP A 157 18.55 10.67 26.24
C ASP A 157 19.20 9.93 27.40
N LEU A 158 20.53 10.01 27.48
CA LEU A 158 21.33 9.29 28.46
C LEU A 158 21.48 10.08 29.76
N TRP A 159 21.15 9.44 30.88
CA TRP A 159 21.28 10.00 32.22
C TRP A 159 22.07 9.04 33.13
N PRO A 160 22.90 9.54 34.06
CA PRO A 160 23.49 8.67 35.08
C PRO A 160 22.40 8.06 35.96
N ASN A 161 22.52 6.77 36.24
CA ASN A 161 21.69 6.07 37.22
C ASN A 161 21.91 6.65 38.64
N ALA A 162 21.12 6.21 39.62
CA ALA A 162 21.20 6.71 40.99
C ALA A 162 22.57 6.49 41.65
N ALA A 163 23.22 5.35 41.37
CA ALA A 163 24.52 4.98 41.91
C ALA A 163 25.71 5.67 41.20
N LYS A 164 25.46 6.31 40.05
CA LYS A 164 26.45 6.96 39.17
C LYS A 164 27.53 6.02 38.64
N ASP A 165 27.21 4.74 38.51
CA ASP A 165 28.08 3.71 37.96
C ASP A 165 27.59 3.16 36.60
N ASP A 166 26.39 3.55 36.16
CA ASP A 166 25.78 3.16 34.89
C ASP A 166 24.88 4.29 34.32
N VAL A 167 24.29 4.06 33.14
CA VAL A 167 23.39 4.99 32.45
C VAL A 167 21.98 4.41 32.25
N GLU A 168 21.00 5.30 32.29
CA GLU A 168 19.59 5.03 32.00
C GLU A 168 19.13 5.91 30.82
N VAL A 169 18.19 5.41 30.03
CA VAL A 169 17.53 6.22 28.98
C VAL A 169 16.23 6.78 29.56
N LEU A 170 16.17 8.10 29.73
CA LEU A 170 15.06 8.78 30.40
C LEU A 170 14.75 10.12 29.75
N HIS A 171 13.48 10.49 29.73
CA HIS A 171 13.08 11.81 29.29
C HIS A 171 13.12 12.79 30.47
N GLY A 172 14.15 13.64 30.51
CA GLY A 172 14.31 14.79 31.42
C GLY A 172 13.91 14.57 32.89
N ARG A 173 14.87 14.50 33.82
CA ARG A 173 14.62 14.28 35.26
C ARG A 173 13.47 15.13 35.84
N TYR A 174 12.30 14.53 36.07
CA TYR A 174 11.39 14.88 37.16
C TYR A 174 11.76 14.06 38.40
N GLN A 175 13.01 14.15 38.86
CA GLN A 175 13.32 13.73 40.23
C GLN A 175 12.95 14.90 41.15
N LEU A 176 11.69 14.92 41.61
CA LEU A 176 11.36 15.55 42.88
C LEU A 176 12.19 14.82 43.94
N HIS A 177 13.32 15.41 44.33
CA HIS A 177 13.93 15.11 45.60
C HIS A 177 12.90 15.47 46.68
N ALA A 178 12.24 14.45 47.24
CA ALA A 178 11.50 14.52 48.49
C ALA A 178 12.25 13.69 49.53
#